data_AF-A0A3P8RV65-F1
#
_entry.id   AF-A0A3P8RV65-F1
#
_cell.length_a   1.000
_cell.length_b   1.000
_cell.length_c   1.000
_cell.angle_alpha   90.00
_cell.angle_beta   90.00
_cell.angle_gamma   90.00
#
_symmetry.space_group_name_H-M   'P 1'
#
loop_
_entity.id
_entity.type
_entity.pdbx_description
1 polymer ?
#
loop_
_entity_poly.entity_id
_entity_poly.type
_entity_poly.pdbx_seq_one_letter_code
_entity_poly.pdbx_strand_id
1 'polypeptide(L)'
;MNTALKHWKEAATLILAAGHRLGPDSLSLRTPLAASAGSPQVSSDGRSHLPDRSRFDYDVLLLKRSGKSGFMPNAYVFPGGLLDSSDFSSDWLDIFKSFAEFPNFGLKSVRQPVETRPPIFATDRLKLGSPVPGEVALRICALRETFEECGVLLAVSKMAEKSVLKSSEDAFATQQHNVNDLDSSELSKWRDLVNQNPSNFIRMCRELELVPNIWALYEWSNWLTPVGRYGTKRFDTAFFICCLQDIPHTLQDENEIVRFQWSTPSEVLQSFQAQELWIPPPQFYELSRMCRCPLLNDLHSFALLRATEGCEKWMPVIVFEDEHSISLLPGDQRYPLDSSEEPEVDKSTDSQQKDPQDNSALHRMVMSDPYTTTIQITITPKYNHLLPVVLAHTHDSKSQL
;
A
#
# COMPACT_ATOMS: atom_id res chain seq x y z
N MET A 1 9.98 -19.55 6.33
CA MET A 1 9.23 -18.69 7.26
C MET A 1 10.13 -18.42 8.46
N ASN A 2 10.37 -17.15 8.83
CA ASN A 2 11.21 -16.83 9.98
C ASN A 2 10.46 -17.19 11.27
N THR A 3 10.70 -18.38 11.81
CA THR A 3 10.06 -18.89 13.03
C THR A 3 10.45 -18.13 14.29
N ALA A 4 11.34 -17.13 14.18
CA ALA A 4 11.82 -16.29 15.27
C ALA A 4 10.99 -15.01 15.51
N LEU A 5 9.99 -14.69 14.66
CA LEU A 5 9.13 -13.52 14.87
C LEU A 5 8.10 -13.81 15.97
N LYS A 6 8.52 -13.64 17.23
CA LYS A 6 7.68 -13.91 18.41
C LYS A 6 6.50 -12.95 18.58
N HIS A 7 6.43 -11.83 17.84
CA HIS A 7 5.57 -10.70 18.19
C HIS A 7 4.60 -10.22 17.08
N TRP A 8 4.83 -10.58 15.82
CA TRP A 8 3.93 -10.24 14.70
C TRP A 8 4.12 -11.21 13.52
N LYS A 9 3.15 -11.22 12.61
CA LYS A 9 3.25 -11.91 11.32
C LYS A 9 3.65 -10.93 10.23
N GLU A 10 4.37 -11.39 9.22
CA GLU A 10 4.70 -10.56 8.06
C GLU A 10 3.57 -10.66 7.03
N ALA A 11 3.23 -9.52 6.42
CA ALA A 11 2.19 -9.40 5.41
C ALA A 11 2.69 -8.53 4.24
N ALA A 12 2.02 -8.65 3.10
CA ALA A 12 2.22 -7.75 1.97
C ALA A 12 0.88 -7.27 1.41
N THR A 13 0.84 -5.98 1.05
CA THR A 13 -0.35 -5.30 0.55
C THR A 13 -0.03 -4.60 -0.76
N LEU A 14 -0.98 -4.60 -1.69
CA LEU A 14 -0.86 -3.93 -2.98
C LEU A 14 -1.88 -2.79 -3.11
N ILE A 15 -1.39 -1.56 -3.18
CA ILE A 15 -2.17 -0.42 -3.66
C ILE A 15 -2.24 -0.52 -5.19
N LEU A 16 -3.41 -0.85 -5.71
CA LEU A 16 -3.62 -0.96 -7.16
C LEU A 16 -4.38 0.28 -7.66
N ALA A 17 -3.69 1.12 -8.42
CA ALA A 17 -4.27 2.28 -9.11
C ALA A 17 -4.47 1.95 -10.59
N ALA A 18 -5.61 2.30 -11.17
CA ALA A 18 -5.91 2.01 -12.57
C ALA A 18 -6.61 3.18 -13.26
N GLY A 19 -6.14 3.51 -14.47
CA GLY A 19 -6.68 4.61 -15.27
C GLY A 19 -8.12 4.38 -15.73
N HIS A 20 -8.85 5.47 -15.90
CA HIS A 20 -10.16 5.45 -16.57
C HIS A 20 -9.95 5.14 -18.05
N ARG A 21 -10.66 4.17 -18.64
CA ARG A 21 -10.60 3.91 -20.08
C ARG A 21 -10.85 5.21 -20.85
N LEU A 22 -9.86 5.65 -21.63
CA LEU A 22 -10.05 6.72 -22.60
C LEU A 22 -10.95 6.18 -23.72
N GLY A 23 -12.25 6.47 -23.66
CA GLY A 23 -13.13 6.30 -24.82
C GLY A 23 -12.59 7.12 -26.01
N PRO A 24 -12.87 6.70 -27.26
CA PRO A 24 -12.36 7.34 -28.48
C PRO A 24 -12.66 8.86 -28.57
N ASP A 25 -13.68 9.36 -27.85
CA ASP A 25 -14.06 10.78 -27.83
C ASP A 25 -13.19 11.68 -26.94
N SER A 26 -12.33 11.12 -26.07
CA SER A 26 -11.53 11.89 -25.10
C SER A 26 -10.22 12.47 -25.67
N LEU A 27 -9.84 12.08 -26.90
CA LEU A 27 -8.62 12.53 -27.57
C LEU A 27 -8.67 14.01 -28.04
N SER A 28 -9.80 14.69 -27.85
CA SER A 28 -10.06 16.00 -28.46
C SER A 28 -9.77 17.21 -27.56
N LEU A 29 -9.44 17.04 -26.27
CA LEU A 29 -9.44 18.17 -25.31
C LEU A 29 -8.20 18.34 -24.43
N ARG A 30 -7.08 17.68 -24.70
CA ARG A 30 -5.84 17.92 -23.94
C ARG A 30 -4.71 18.39 -24.84
N THR A 31 -4.77 19.67 -25.19
CA THR A 31 -3.58 20.41 -25.64
C THR A 31 -2.56 20.41 -24.48
N PRO A 32 -1.27 20.11 -24.71
CA PRO A 32 -0.28 20.16 -23.66
C PRO A 32 -0.13 21.62 -23.19
N LEU A 33 -0.48 21.90 -21.94
CA LEU A 33 -0.04 23.15 -21.30
C LEU A 33 1.46 23.00 -21.07
N ALA A 34 2.22 23.78 -21.83
CA ALA A 34 3.67 23.85 -21.78
C ALA A 34 4.16 24.00 -20.34
N ALA A 35 5.25 23.28 -20.04
CA ALA A 35 5.97 23.34 -18.78
C ALA A 35 6.33 24.79 -18.41
N SER A 36 5.58 25.37 -17.46
CA SER A 36 6.06 26.51 -16.69
C SER A 36 6.61 25.97 -15.38
N ALA A 37 7.94 26.00 -15.26
CA ALA A 37 8.64 25.85 -13.99
C ALA A 37 8.18 26.97 -13.04
N GLY A 38 7.18 26.66 -12.21
CA GLY A 38 6.65 27.54 -11.18
C GLY A 38 6.69 26.78 -9.86
N SER A 39 7.53 27.25 -8.94
CA SER A 39 7.56 26.84 -7.54
C SER A 39 6.13 26.83 -6.97
N PRO A 40 5.75 25.85 -6.12
CA PRO A 40 4.41 25.82 -5.56
C PRO A 40 4.19 27.07 -4.71
N GLN A 41 3.33 27.97 -5.18
CA GLN A 41 2.85 29.07 -4.36
C GLN A 41 2.02 28.47 -3.23
N VAL A 42 2.57 28.53 -2.03
CA VAL A 42 1.85 28.32 -0.79
C VAL A 42 0.85 29.46 -0.67
N SER A 43 -0.42 29.19 -0.97
CA SER A 43 -1.50 30.12 -0.66
C SER A 43 -1.57 30.28 0.86
N SER A 44 -1.47 31.51 1.33
CA SER A 44 -1.40 31.91 2.74
C SER A 44 -2.72 31.78 3.52
N ASP A 45 -3.70 31.03 3.01
CA ASP A 45 -4.93 30.65 3.73
C ASP A 45 -4.91 29.14 3.94
N GLY A 46 -4.56 28.71 5.16
CA GLY A 46 -4.29 27.33 5.57
C GLY A 46 -5.50 26.39 5.64
N ARG A 47 -6.26 26.26 4.55
CA ARG A 47 -7.32 25.24 4.40
C ARG A 47 -7.01 24.35 3.20
N SER A 48 -6.45 23.17 3.44
CA SER A 48 -6.34 22.14 2.40
C SER A 48 -7.64 21.36 2.30
N HIS A 49 -8.40 21.62 1.23
CA HIS A 49 -9.56 20.81 0.85
C HIS A 49 -9.09 19.56 0.09
N LEU A 50 -9.85 18.45 0.19
CA LEU A 50 -9.62 17.30 -0.70
C LEU A 50 -9.77 17.76 -2.15
N PRO A 51 -8.90 17.30 -3.07
CA PRO A 51 -9.09 17.55 -4.48
C PRO A 51 -10.44 17.00 -4.94
N ASP A 52 -11.14 17.77 -5.78
CA ASP A 52 -12.34 17.29 -6.45
C ASP A 52 -12.04 16.01 -7.24
N ARG A 53 -12.96 15.06 -7.23
CA ARG A 53 -12.83 13.80 -7.96
C ARG A 53 -12.53 14.01 -9.45
N SER A 54 -13.03 15.10 -10.05
CA SER A 54 -12.83 15.43 -11.47
C SER A 54 -11.37 15.72 -11.81
N ARG A 55 -10.50 15.88 -10.81
CA ARG A 55 -9.07 16.05 -11.01
C ARG A 55 -8.35 14.73 -11.25
N PHE A 56 -8.94 13.60 -10.85
CA PHE A 56 -8.34 12.28 -11.00
C PHE A 56 -8.66 11.66 -12.35
N ASP A 57 -7.68 10.98 -12.94
CA ASP A 57 -7.85 10.15 -14.14
C ASP A 57 -7.65 8.64 -13.84
N TYR A 58 -7.67 8.27 -12.55
CA TYR A 58 -7.56 6.91 -12.08
C TYR A 58 -8.38 6.66 -10.82
N ASP A 59 -8.67 5.38 -10.60
CA ASP A 59 -9.30 4.85 -9.41
C ASP A 59 -8.35 3.91 -8.66
N VAL A 60 -8.61 3.69 -7.38
CA VAL A 60 -7.89 2.74 -6.53
C VAL A 60 -8.82 1.61 -6.12
N LEU A 61 -8.31 0.38 -6.16
CA LEU A 61 -9.06 -0.80 -5.73
C LEU A 61 -9.11 -0.89 -4.19
N LEU A 62 -10.33 -1.04 -3.66
CA LEU A 62 -10.60 -1.37 -2.27
C LEU A 62 -11.49 -2.60 -2.18
N LEU A 63 -11.21 -3.43 -1.19
CA LEU A 63 -11.91 -4.65 -0.87
C LEU A 63 -12.57 -4.53 0.49
N LYS A 64 -13.86 -4.85 0.57
CA LYS A 64 -14.60 -4.89 1.83
C LYS A 64 -14.44 -6.27 2.47
N ARG A 65 -13.79 -6.30 3.64
CA ARG A 65 -13.65 -7.52 4.44
C ARG A 65 -15.01 -8.00 4.93
N SER A 66 -15.18 -9.31 5.00
CA SER A 66 -16.36 -9.95 5.60
C SER A 66 -16.59 -9.46 7.04
N GLY A 67 -17.86 -9.34 7.44
CA GLY A 67 -18.22 -9.06 8.84
C GLY A 67 -17.78 -10.15 9.82
N LYS A 68 -17.42 -11.34 9.31
CA LYS A 68 -16.87 -12.47 10.08
C LYS A 68 -15.34 -12.40 10.24
N SER A 69 -14.67 -11.41 9.64
CA SER A 69 -13.21 -11.29 9.71
C SER A 69 -12.72 -11.15 11.16
N GLY A 70 -11.74 -11.96 11.53
CA GLY A 70 -11.14 -11.95 12.87
C GLY A 70 -10.16 -10.78 13.12
N PHE A 71 -10.05 -9.84 12.19
CA PHE A 71 -9.30 -8.59 12.30
C PHE A 71 -9.98 -7.54 11.40
N MET A 72 -10.31 -6.37 11.96
CA MET A 72 -10.96 -5.26 11.24
C MET A 72 -12.17 -5.68 10.36
N PRO A 73 -13.23 -6.26 10.94
CA PRO A 73 -14.41 -6.69 10.16
C PRO A 73 -15.11 -5.50 9.49
N ASN A 74 -15.68 -5.74 8.31
CA ASN A 74 -16.37 -4.74 7.46
C ASN A 74 -15.50 -3.59 6.92
N ALA A 75 -14.21 -3.58 7.24
CA ALA A 75 -13.29 -2.56 6.76
C ALA A 75 -13.06 -2.65 5.26
N TYR A 76 -12.90 -1.49 4.62
CA TYR A 76 -12.37 -1.40 3.28
C TYR A 76 -10.85 -1.32 3.35
N VAL A 77 -10.17 -2.22 2.64
CA VAL A 77 -8.72 -2.35 2.64
C VAL A 77 -8.20 -2.52 1.22
N PHE A 78 -6.93 -2.21 0.99
CA PHE A 78 -6.24 -2.65 -0.21
C PHE A 78 -6.06 -4.17 -0.20
N PRO A 79 -5.98 -4.83 -1.37
CA PRO A 79 -5.73 -6.26 -1.43
C PRO A 79 -4.40 -6.62 -0.76
N GLY A 80 -4.37 -7.74 -0.05
CA GLY A 80 -3.17 -8.24 0.59
C GLY A 80 -3.41 -9.07 1.84
N GLY A 81 -2.37 -9.79 2.24
CA GLY A 81 -2.47 -10.71 3.37
C GLY A 81 -1.13 -11.27 3.80
N LEU A 82 -1.16 -12.45 4.40
CA LEU A 82 -0.03 -13.03 5.09
C LEU A 82 0.95 -13.67 4.11
N LEU A 83 2.25 -13.57 4.40
CA LEU A 83 3.22 -14.39 3.68
C LEU A 83 2.98 -15.87 3.98
N ASP A 84 2.95 -16.67 2.93
CA ASP A 84 2.96 -18.13 3.01
C ASP A 84 4.37 -18.68 2.80
N SER A 85 4.60 -19.89 3.29
CA SER A 85 5.79 -20.68 2.96
C SER A 85 6.04 -20.83 1.45
N SER A 86 4.98 -20.92 0.64
CA SER A 86 5.05 -21.05 -0.81
C SER A 86 5.64 -19.81 -1.48
N ASP A 87 5.46 -18.62 -0.90
CA ASP A 87 6.07 -17.39 -1.42
C ASP A 87 7.60 -17.43 -1.37
N PHE A 88 8.16 -18.33 -0.55
CA PHE A 88 9.58 -18.61 -0.42
C PHE A 88 10.03 -19.91 -1.10
N SER A 89 9.18 -20.55 -1.92
CA SER A 89 9.48 -21.85 -2.53
C SER A 89 10.65 -21.77 -3.53
N SER A 90 11.47 -22.82 -3.58
CA SER A 90 12.51 -22.97 -4.62
C SER A 90 11.92 -23.14 -6.02
N ASP A 91 10.66 -23.56 -6.13
CA ASP A 91 9.97 -23.70 -7.42
C ASP A 91 9.88 -22.38 -8.20
N TRP A 92 9.96 -21.23 -7.51
CA TRP A 92 10.01 -19.93 -8.16
C TRP A 92 11.27 -19.75 -8.99
N LEU A 93 12.38 -20.43 -8.68
CA LEU A 93 13.61 -20.37 -9.46
C LEU A 93 13.41 -20.85 -10.90
N ASP A 94 12.52 -21.83 -11.11
CA ASP A 94 12.19 -22.33 -12.45
C ASP A 94 11.27 -21.37 -13.22
N ILE A 95 10.33 -20.72 -12.52
CA ILE A 95 9.42 -19.74 -13.11
C ILE A 95 10.20 -18.48 -13.52
N PHE A 96 11.06 -17.97 -12.64
CA PHE A 96 11.90 -16.80 -12.88
C PHE A 96 13.26 -17.14 -13.51
N LYS A 97 13.42 -18.32 -14.12
CA LYS A 97 14.70 -18.82 -14.63
C LYS A 97 15.41 -17.84 -15.57
N SER A 98 14.67 -17.16 -16.45
CA SER A 98 15.20 -16.17 -17.39
C SER A 98 15.73 -14.90 -16.70
N PHE A 99 15.41 -14.71 -15.42
CA PHE A 99 15.83 -13.58 -14.59
C PHE A 99 16.83 -13.98 -13.50
N ALA A 100 17.13 -15.28 -13.34
CA ALA A 100 17.93 -15.80 -12.22
C ALA A 100 19.38 -15.30 -12.20
N GLU A 101 19.93 -14.90 -13.35
CA GLU A 101 21.28 -14.32 -13.46
C GLU A 101 21.33 -12.85 -13.05
N PHE A 102 20.19 -12.16 -13.02
CA PHE A 102 20.11 -10.76 -12.58
C PHE A 102 20.03 -10.69 -11.05
N PRO A 103 20.76 -9.76 -10.41
CA PRO A 103 20.61 -9.53 -8.97
C PRO A 103 19.15 -9.31 -8.60
N ASN A 104 18.67 -10.01 -7.57
CA ASN A 104 17.27 -9.97 -7.12
C ASN A 104 16.26 -10.15 -8.27
N PHE A 105 16.56 -11.02 -9.23
CA PHE A 105 15.72 -11.26 -10.41
C PHE A 105 15.41 -10.01 -11.23
N GLY A 106 16.32 -9.03 -11.24
CA GLY A 106 16.18 -7.78 -12.01
C GLY A 106 15.41 -6.68 -11.30
N LEU A 107 15.08 -6.83 -10.01
CA LEU A 107 14.57 -5.74 -9.19
C LEU A 107 15.66 -4.67 -8.97
N LYS A 108 15.26 -3.39 -9.01
CA LYS A 108 16.18 -2.27 -8.74
C LYS A 108 16.65 -2.30 -7.29
N SER A 109 17.94 -2.12 -7.07
CA SER A 109 18.50 -1.99 -5.72
C SER A 109 17.99 -0.73 -5.02
N VAL A 110 17.59 -0.88 -3.76
CA VAL A 110 17.23 0.26 -2.91
C VAL A 110 18.49 0.87 -2.29
N ARG A 111 18.58 2.20 -2.30
CA ARG A 111 19.74 2.98 -1.84
C ARG A 111 19.83 3.09 -0.32
N GLN A 112 18.73 2.84 0.38
CA GLN A 112 18.67 2.88 1.84
C GLN A 112 19.68 1.89 2.46
N PRO A 113 20.57 2.36 3.36
CA PRO A 113 21.48 1.48 4.08
C PRO A 113 20.74 0.41 4.91
N VAL A 114 21.28 -0.81 4.92
CA VAL A 114 20.67 -1.99 5.57
C VAL A 114 20.39 -1.74 7.05
N GLU A 115 21.23 -0.96 7.73
CA GLU A 115 21.13 -0.64 9.16
C GLU A 115 19.89 0.20 9.50
N THR A 116 19.40 0.97 8.52
CA THR A 116 18.22 1.84 8.67
C THR A 116 16.99 1.32 7.93
N ARG A 117 17.17 0.23 7.17
CA ARG A 117 16.12 -0.40 6.37
C ARG A 117 15.21 -1.24 7.26
N PRO A 118 13.88 -1.20 7.05
CA PRO A 118 12.96 -1.98 7.85
C PRO A 118 13.34 -3.46 7.85
N PRO A 119 13.31 -4.16 9.01
CA PRO A 119 13.74 -5.56 9.09
C PRO A 119 13.07 -6.48 8.07
N ILE A 120 11.79 -6.25 7.75
CA ILE A 120 11.05 -7.02 6.74
C ILE A 120 11.73 -6.99 5.36
N PHE A 121 12.36 -5.86 4.99
CA PHE A 121 13.11 -5.68 3.74
C PHE A 121 14.62 -5.90 3.88
N ALA A 122 15.19 -5.60 5.05
CA ALA A 122 16.64 -5.66 5.30
C ALA A 122 17.15 -7.08 5.56
N THR A 123 16.28 -7.99 6.01
CA THR A 123 16.68 -9.36 6.36
C THR A 123 17.19 -10.11 5.13
N ASP A 124 18.46 -10.51 5.16
CA ASP A 124 19.07 -11.36 4.14
C ASP A 124 18.57 -12.80 4.29
N ARG A 125 17.41 -13.08 3.70
CA ARG A 125 16.76 -14.39 3.80
C ARG A 125 17.51 -15.50 3.09
N LEU A 126 18.34 -15.17 2.09
CA LEU A 126 19.21 -16.15 1.43
C LEU A 126 20.22 -16.71 2.44
N LYS A 127 20.85 -15.84 3.25
CA LYS A 127 21.72 -16.27 4.35
C LYS A 127 21.00 -17.08 5.43
N LEU A 128 19.68 -16.91 5.56
CA LEU A 128 18.82 -17.70 6.45
C LEU A 128 18.26 -18.98 5.79
N GLY A 129 18.76 -19.36 4.61
CA GLY A 129 18.42 -20.61 3.92
C GLY A 129 17.15 -20.55 3.05
N SER A 130 16.59 -19.35 2.82
CA SER A 130 15.52 -19.20 1.83
C SER A 130 16.11 -19.31 0.41
N PRO A 131 15.45 -20.02 -0.53
CA PRO A 131 15.92 -20.10 -1.91
C PRO A 131 15.67 -18.81 -2.71
N VAL A 132 14.77 -17.95 -2.25
CA VAL A 132 14.44 -16.67 -2.89
C VAL A 132 14.70 -15.48 -1.95
N PRO A 133 15.12 -14.32 -2.46
CA PRO A 133 15.25 -13.11 -1.66
C PRO A 133 13.93 -12.69 -1.02
N GLY A 134 14.00 -12.08 0.18
CA GLY A 134 12.79 -11.62 0.88
C GLY A 134 11.98 -10.61 0.11
N GLU A 135 12.63 -9.69 -0.60
CA GLU A 135 11.94 -8.69 -1.41
C GLU A 135 11.13 -9.28 -2.58
N VAL A 136 11.60 -10.41 -3.12
CA VAL A 136 10.91 -11.15 -4.18
C VAL A 136 9.70 -11.87 -3.60
N ALA A 137 9.88 -12.58 -2.48
CA ALA A 137 8.80 -13.28 -1.79
C ALA A 137 7.67 -12.32 -1.34
N LEU A 138 8.02 -11.12 -0.84
CA LEU A 138 7.04 -10.09 -0.46
C LEU A 138 6.17 -9.64 -1.65
N ARG A 139 6.76 -9.49 -2.83
CA ARG A 139 6.03 -9.13 -4.06
C ARG A 139 5.19 -10.29 -4.56
N ILE A 140 5.71 -11.52 -4.53
CA ILE A 140 4.94 -12.73 -4.85
C ILE A 140 3.71 -12.82 -3.93
N CYS A 141 3.89 -12.63 -2.63
CA CYS A 141 2.80 -12.60 -1.66
C CYS A 141 1.74 -11.54 -2.04
N ALA A 142 2.14 -10.29 -2.28
CA ALA A 142 1.21 -9.23 -2.68
C ALA A 142 0.43 -9.58 -3.97
N LEU A 143 1.09 -10.20 -4.95
CA LEU A 143 0.48 -10.64 -6.20
C LEU A 143 -0.49 -11.82 -6.00
N ARG A 144 -0.08 -12.81 -5.20
CA ARG A 144 -0.89 -13.99 -4.87
C ARG A 144 -2.16 -13.58 -4.12
N GLU A 145 -2.02 -12.81 -3.06
CA GLU A 145 -3.14 -12.32 -2.24
C GLU A 145 -4.10 -11.46 -3.08
N THR A 146 -3.57 -10.59 -3.97
CA THR A 146 -4.40 -9.83 -4.91
C THR A 146 -5.23 -10.75 -5.81
N PHE A 147 -4.66 -11.85 -6.30
CA PHE A 147 -5.38 -12.84 -7.10
C PHE A 147 -6.41 -13.62 -6.26
N GLU A 148 -6.04 -14.06 -5.06
CA GLU A 148 -6.90 -14.77 -4.10
C GLU A 148 -8.15 -13.94 -3.75
N GLU A 149 -7.97 -12.66 -3.43
CA GLU A 149 -9.00 -11.79 -2.88
C GLU A 149 -9.87 -11.07 -3.93
N CYS A 150 -9.35 -10.81 -5.14
CA CYS A 150 -10.11 -10.09 -6.17
C CYS A 150 -9.96 -10.60 -7.61
N GLY A 151 -9.24 -11.71 -7.82
CA GLY A 151 -9.06 -12.32 -9.13
C GLY A 151 -8.20 -11.52 -10.11
N VAL A 152 -7.60 -10.41 -9.66
CA VAL A 152 -6.69 -9.62 -10.51
C VAL A 152 -5.35 -10.33 -10.59
N LEU A 153 -5.01 -10.82 -11.78
CA LEU A 153 -3.75 -11.50 -12.05
C LEU A 153 -2.75 -10.56 -12.73
N LEU A 154 -1.74 -10.12 -11.99
CA LEU A 154 -0.62 -9.34 -12.54
C LEU A 154 0.54 -10.26 -12.90
N ALA A 155 0.50 -10.77 -14.13
CA ALA A 155 1.53 -11.63 -14.67
C ALA A 155 1.88 -11.23 -16.11
N VAL A 156 3.01 -11.70 -16.58
CA VAL A 156 3.41 -11.63 -17.99
C VAL A 156 3.44 -13.04 -18.56
N SER A 157 3.02 -13.20 -19.81
CA SER A 157 3.22 -14.46 -20.53
C SER A 157 4.73 -14.72 -20.69
N LYS A 158 5.15 -15.98 -20.54
CA LYS A 158 6.54 -16.41 -20.75
C LYS A 158 7.07 -16.07 -22.15
N MET A 159 6.20 -16.00 -23.15
CA MET A 159 6.57 -15.56 -24.50
C MET A 159 6.93 -14.06 -24.54
N ALA A 160 6.28 -13.26 -23.69
CA ALA A 160 6.46 -11.82 -23.59
C ALA A 160 7.54 -11.41 -22.57
N GLU A 161 8.07 -12.33 -21.76
CA GLU A 161 9.10 -12.02 -20.74
C GLU A 161 10.37 -11.38 -21.34
N LYS A 162 10.69 -11.70 -22.60
CA LYS A 162 11.81 -11.10 -23.34
C LYS A 162 11.62 -9.59 -23.55
N SER A 163 10.39 -9.10 -23.60
CA SER A 163 10.11 -7.67 -23.67
C SER A 163 10.41 -7.00 -22.33
N VAL A 164 10.09 -7.64 -21.22
CA VAL A 164 10.43 -7.17 -19.86
C VAL A 164 11.95 -7.08 -19.68
N LEU A 165 12.69 -8.07 -20.18
CA LEU A 165 14.16 -8.06 -20.15
C LEU A 165 14.79 -6.96 -21.03
N LYS A 166 14.12 -6.57 -22.12
CA LYS A 166 14.61 -5.57 -23.08
C LYS A 166 14.19 -4.15 -22.74
N SER A 167 13.08 -3.97 -22.02
CA SER A 167 12.71 -2.68 -21.44
C SER A 167 13.66 -2.38 -20.28
N SER A 168 14.91 -2.02 -20.60
CA SER A 168 15.70 -1.24 -19.68
C SER A 168 14.97 0.09 -19.53
N GLU A 169 14.31 0.25 -18.38
CA GLU A 169 13.68 1.50 -17.95
C GLU A 169 12.31 1.78 -18.63
N ASP A 170 11.30 2.05 -17.81
CA ASP A 170 10.15 2.90 -18.16
C ASP A 170 9.01 2.36 -19.04
N ALA A 171 8.86 1.05 -19.23
CA ALA A 171 7.54 0.56 -19.62
C ALA A 171 6.61 0.72 -18.41
N PHE A 172 5.69 1.70 -18.46
CA PHE A 172 4.43 1.64 -17.71
C PHE A 172 3.92 0.18 -17.72
N ALA A 173 3.05 -0.18 -16.78
CA ALA A 173 2.22 -1.39 -16.96
C ALA A 173 1.33 -1.35 -18.24
N THR A 174 1.61 -0.47 -19.21
CA THR A 174 1.19 -0.38 -20.62
C THR A 174 1.19 -1.68 -21.42
N GLN A 175 1.72 -2.77 -20.89
CA GLN A 175 1.65 -4.06 -21.55
C GLN A 175 1.20 -5.14 -20.57
N GLN A 176 -0.05 -5.05 -20.10
CA GLN A 176 -0.87 -6.27 -19.93
C GLN A 176 -1.01 -6.94 -21.30
N HIS A 177 0.08 -7.45 -21.85
CA HIS A 177 0.03 -8.30 -23.03
C HIS A 177 -0.54 -9.65 -22.58
N ASN A 178 -1.75 -9.94 -23.07
CA ASN A 178 -2.31 -11.28 -23.26
C ASN A 178 -2.72 -12.09 -22.01
N VAL A 179 -2.82 -11.53 -20.80
CA VAL A 179 -3.52 -12.24 -19.69
C VAL A 179 -5.04 -12.11 -19.84
N ASN A 180 -5.53 -11.03 -20.49
CA ASN A 180 -6.95 -10.82 -20.77
C ASN A 180 -7.54 -11.82 -21.80
N ASP A 181 -6.71 -12.61 -22.47
CA ASP A 181 -7.16 -13.69 -23.37
C ASP A 181 -7.40 -15.02 -22.64
N LEU A 182 -7.04 -15.12 -21.34
CA LEU A 182 -7.31 -16.32 -20.56
C LEU A 182 -8.81 -16.43 -20.29
N ASP A 183 -9.33 -17.65 -20.39
CA ASP A 183 -10.74 -17.91 -20.12
C ASP A 183 -11.06 -17.57 -18.65
N SER A 184 -11.97 -16.62 -18.47
CA SER A 184 -12.50 -16.22 -17.15
C SER A 184 -12.94 -17.43 -16.30
N SER A 185 -13.46 -18.50 -16.93
CA SER A 185 -13.88 -19.72 -16.25
C SER A 185 -12.69 -20.54 -15.72
N GLU A 186 -11.57 -20.52 -16.44
CA GLU A 186 -10.34 -21.20 -16.04
C GLU A 186 -9.66 -20.44 -14.90
N LEU A 187 -9.58 -19.10 -14.98
CA LEU A 187 -9.03 -18.27 -13.91
C LEU A 187 -9.82 -18.40 -12.61
N SER A 188 -11.15 -18.52 -12.68
CA SER A 188 -11.96 -18.77 -11.49
C SER A 188 -11.62 -20.11 -10.82
N LYS A 189 -11.43 -21.18 -11.61
CA LYS A 189 -11.02 -22.49 -11.06
C LYS A 189 -9.65 -22.43 -10.41
N TRP A 190 -8.71 -21.73 -11.03
CA TRP A 190 -7.40 -21.53 -10.43
C TRP A 190 -7.47 -20.73 -9.14
N ARG A 191 -8.26 -19.67 -9.10
CA ARG A 191 -8.47 -18.89 -7.87
C ARG A 191 -9.00 -19.77 -6.74
N ASP A 192 -9.97 -20.63 -7.00
CA ASP A 192 -10.47 -21.59 -6.00
C ASP A 192 -9.39 -22.55 -5.50
N LEU A 193 -8.51 -23.02 -6.39
CA LEU A 193 -7.38 -23.88 -6.02
C LEU A 193 -6.33 -23.13 -5.19
N VAL A 194 -6.03 -21.87 -5.53
CA VAL A 194 -5.09 -21.03 -4.79
C VAL A 194 -5.63 -20.71 -3.40
N ASN A 195 -6.91 -20.34 -3.29
CA ASN A 195 -7.58 -20.12 -2.00
C ASN A 195 -7.55 -21.35 -1.09
N GLN A 196 -7.56 -22.57 -1.65
CA GLN A 196 -7.42 -23.81 -0.88
C GLN A 196 -5.97 -24.10 -0.46
N ASN A 197 -4.99 -23.72 -1.29
CA ASN A 197 -3.57 -23.93 -1.03
C ASN A 197 -2.73 -22.90 -1.83
N PRO A 198 -2.06 -21.95 -1.14
CA PRO A 198 -1.22 -20.92 -1.76
C PRO A 198 -0.17 -21.45 -2.76
N SER A 199 0.31 -22.68 -2.59
CA SER A 199 1.27 -23.31 -3.52
C SER A 199 0.68 -23.57 -4.91
N ASN A 200 -0.66 -23.62 -5.06
CA ASN A 200 -1.30 -23.69 -6.38
C ASN A 200 -1.07 -22.43 -7.22
N PHE A 201 -0.64 -21.30 -6.63
CA PHE A 201 -0.30 -20.10 -7.40
C PHE A 201 0.94 -20.34 -8.28
N ILE A 202 1.95 -21.03 -7.72
CA ILE A 202 3.14 -21.50 -8.45
C ILE A 202 2.71 -22.46 -9.57
N ARG A 203 1.84 -23.41 -9.23
CA ARG A 203 1.34 -24.41 -10.18
C ARG A 203 0.60 -23.76 -11.34
N MET A 204 -0.29 -22.81 -11.07
CA MET A 204 -0.99 -22.02 -12.06
C MET A 204 0.00 -21.30 -12.99
N CYS A 205 0.99 -20.60 -12.42
CA CYS A 205 2.00 -19.90 -13.23
C CYS A 205 2.78 -20.86 -14.14
N ARG A 206 3.09 -22.06 -13.65
CA ARG A 206 3.77 -23.09 -14.44
C ARG A 206 2.89 -23.64 -15.57
N GLU A 207 1.65 -23.99 -15.28
CA GLU A 207 0.73 -24.61 -16.25
C GLU A 207 0.22 -23.62 -17.31
N LEU A 208 0.00 -22.35 -16.93
CA LEU A 208 -0.45 -21.29 -17.84
C LEU A 208 0.73 -20.55 -18.52
N GLU A 209 1.97 -21.00 -18.30
CA GLU A 209 3.19 -20.34 -18.79
C GLU A 209 3.23 -18.83 -18.48
N LEU A 210 2.93 -18.49 -17.23
CA LEU A 210 2.92 -17.13 -16.71
C LEU A 210 4.09 -16.91 -15.74
N VAL A 211 4.57 -15.67 -15.70
CA VAL A 211 5.55 -15.20 -14.74
C VAL A 211 4.91 -14.04 -13.96
N PRO A 212 4.79 -14.12 -12.61
CA PRO A 212 4.26 -13.01 -11.83
C PRO A 212 5.07 -11.73 -12.05
N ASN A 213 4.40 -10.61 -12.32
CA ASN A 213 5.06 -9.36 -12.69
C ASN A 213 5.54 -8.58 -11.45
N ILE A 214 6.55 -9.12 -10.76
CA ILE A 214 7.13 -8.50 -9.56
C ILE A 214 7.74 -7.12 -9.83
N TRP A 215 8.15 -6.86 -11.07
CA TRP A 215 8.78 -5.60 -11.48
C TRP A 215 7.81 -4.42 -11.57
N ALA A 216 6.51 -4.70 -11.68
CA ALA A 216 5.46 -3.69 -11.67
C ALA A 216 5.10 -3.18 -10.26
N LEU A 217 5.71 -3.75 -9.21
CA LEU A 217 5.45 -3.40 -7.81
C LEU A 217 6.58 -2.52 -7.25
N TYR A 218 6.21 -1.31 -6.85
CA TYR A 218 7.12 -0.30 -6.29
C TYR A 218 6.96 -0.23 -4.77
N GLU A 219 8.08 -0.23 -4.02
CA GLU A 219 8.07 -0.08 -2.56
C GLU A 219 7.43 1.24 -2.15
N TRP A 220 6.34 1.17 -1.38
CA TRP A 220 5.56 2.34 -0.98
C TRP A 220 5.77 2.68 0.49
N SER A 221 5.40 1.80 1.41
CA SER A 221 5.55 2.04 2.86
C SER A 221 5.62 0.74 3.66
N ASN A 222 5.91 0.85 4.95
CA ASN A 222 5.90 -0.29 5.87
C ASN A 222 5.19 0.08 7.18
N TRP A 223 4.14 -0.67 7.50
CA TRP A 223 3.30 -0.43 8.67
C TRP A 223 3.32 -1.63 9.61
N LEU A 224 3.68 -1.39 10.88
CA LEU A 224 3.60 -2.36 11.96
C LEU A 224 2.40 -2.03 12.85
N THR A 225 1.56 -3.04 13.08
CA THR A 225 0.38 -2.91 13.93
C THR A 225 0.76 -2.42 15.33
N PRO A 226 0.11 -1.38 15.87
CA PRO A 226 0.40 -0.86 17.21
C PRO A 226 0.23 -1.92 18.29
N VAL A 227 0.97 -1.79 19.38
CA VAL A 227 0.85 -2.68 20.53
C VAL A 227 -0.50 -2.48 21.23
N GLY A 228 -1.13 -3.56 21.68
CA GLY A 228 -2.33 -3.53 22.54
C GLY A 228 -3.65 -3.11 21.89
N ARG A 229 -3.65 -2.43 20.73
CA ARG A 229 -4.88 -1.86 20.13
C ARG A 229 -5.84 -2.91 19.57
N TYR A 230 -5.34 -3.99 18.98
CA TYR A 230 -6.14 -4.98 18.25
C TYR A 230 -5.99 -6.40 18.82
N GLY A 231 -5.82 -6.49 20.14
CA GLY A 231 -5.52 -7.74 20.83
C GLY A 231 -4.09 -8.23 20.55
N THR A 232 -3.92 -9.56 20.46
CA THR A 232 -2.61 -10.19 20.26
C THR A 232 -2.17 -10.26 18.80
N LYS A 233 -3.09 -10.02 17.85
CA LYS A 233 -2.79 -10.10 16.41
C LYS A 233 -2.08 -8.82 15.97
N ARG A 234 -0.84 -8.97 15.52
CA ARG A 234 -0.03 -7.88 14.96
C ARG A 234 0.56 -8.32 13.63
N PHE A 235 0.62 -7.37 12.70
CA PHE A 235 1.16 -7.55 11.37
C PHE A 235 2.20 -6.49 11.07
N ASP A 236 3.34 -6.90 10.53
CA ASP A 236 4.34 -6.05 9.88
C ASP A 236 4.12 -6.16 8.37
N THR A 237 3.61 -5.09 7.77
CA THR A 237 3.05 -5.13 6.42
C THR A 237 3.88 -4.29 5.47
N ALA A 238 4.40 -4.91 4.42
CA ALA A 238 5.03 -4.23 3.29
C ALA A 238 3.95 -3.75 2.31
N PHE A 239 3.87 -2.44 2.07
CA PHE A 239 2.97 -1.87 1.08
C PHE A 239 3.73 -1.66 -0.24
N PHE A 240 3.18 -2.20 -1.31
CA PHE A 240 3.59 -1.93 -2.68
C PHE A 240 2.53 -1.13 -3.40
N ILE A 241 2.93 -0.41 -4.44
CA ILE A 241 2.01 0.25 -5.37
C ILE A 241 2.25 -0.24 -6.80
N CYS A 242 1.16 -0.41 -7.55
CA CYS A 242 1.17 -0.72 -8.98
C CYS A 242 0.15 0.17 -9.69
N CYS A 243 0.56 0.76 -10.82
CA CYS A 243 -0.27 1.62 -11.65
C CYS A 243 -0.57 0.92 -12.98
N LEU A 244 -1.85 0.69 -13.27
CA LEU A 244 -2.35 0.04 -14.48
C LEU A 244 -2.98 1.07 -15.41
N GLN A 245 -2.83 0.87 -16.71
CA GLN A 245 -3.43 1.79 -17.69
C GLN A 245 -4.96 1.76 -17.65
N ASP A 246 -5.54 0.59 -17.45
CA ASP A 246 -6.98 0.35 -17.45
C ASP A 246 -7.37 -0.48 -16.23
N ILE A 247 -8.60 -0.30 -15.75
CA ILE A 247 -9.19 -1.13 -14.70
C ILE A 247 -9.26 -2.59 -15.18
N PRO A 248 -8.57 -3.53 -14.50
CA PRO A 248 -8.61 -4.94 -14.84
C PRO A 248 -9.97 -5.54 -14.50
N HIS A 249 -10.29 -6.68 -15.13
CA HIS A 249 -11.44 -7.46 -14.72
C HIS A 249 -11.27 -7.91 -13.26
N THR A 250 -12.26 -7.60 -12.42
CA THR A 250 -12.23 -7.81 -10.97
C THR A 250 -13.41 -8.66 -10.55
N LEU A 251 -13.15 -9.67 -9.74
CA LEU A 251 -14.13 -10.66 -9.30
C LEU A 251 -14.18 -10.69 -7.78
N GLN A 252 -15.36 -10.78 -7.19
CA GLN A 252 -15.51 -11.03 -5.75
C GLN A 252 -15.42 -12.53 -5.45
N ASP A 253 -14.81 -12.91 -4.32
CA ASP A 253 -15.11 -14.20 -3.68
C ASP A 253 -16.16 -13.93 -2.60
N GLU A 254 -17.29 -14.63 -2.59
CA GLU A 254 -18.36 -14.32 -1.62
C GLU A 254 -18.03 -14.79 -0.17
N ASN A 255 -16.74 -15.01 0.15
CA ASN A 255 -16.26 -15.62 1.37
C ASN A 255 -15.50 -14.62 2.27
N GLU A 256 -14.27 -14.25 1.89
CA GLU A 256 -13.44 -13.31 2.65
C GLU A 256 -13.74 -11.87 2.25
N ILE A 257 -13.90 -11.61 0.95
CA ILE A 257 -14.12 -10.27 0.40
C ILE A 257 -15.53 -10.13 -0.16
N VAL A 258 -16.42 -9.55 0.65
CA VAL A 258 -17.85 -9.48 0.30
C VAL A 258 -18.20 -8.44 -0.77
N ARG A 259 -17.26 -7.53 -1.10
CA ARG A 259 -17.45 -6.49 -2.12
C ARG A 259 -16.10 -5.91 -2.53
N PHE A 260 -15.96 -5.48 -3.79
CA PHE A 260 -14.88 -4.60 -4.23
C PHE A 260 -15.43 -3.25 -4.71
N GLN A 261 -14.57 -2.24 -4.75
CA GLN A 261 -14.88 -0.90 -5.24
C GLN A 261 -13.63 -0.29 -5.87
N TRP A 262 -13.79 0.29 -7.05
CA TRP A 262 -12.83 1.21 -7.66
C TRP A 262 -13.34 2.63 -7.41
N SER A 263 -12.54 3.47 -6.78
CA SER A 263 -12.88 4.89 -6.56
C SER A 263 -11.63 5.75 -6.48
N THR A 264 -11.78 7.03 -6.79
CA THR A 264 -10.68 7.98 -6.63
C THR A 264 -10.26 8.07 -5.16
N PRO A 265 -8.98 8.35 -4.84
CA PRO A 265 -8.53 8.50 -3.46
C PRO A 265 -9.35 9.52 -2.65
N SER A 266 -9.76 10.62 -3.29
CA SER A 266 -10.56 11.66 -2.62
C SER A 266 -11.99 11.21 -2.34
N GLU A 267 -12.65 10.48 -3.24
CA GLU A 267 -13.99 9.93 -2.99
C GLU A 267 -13.99 8.94 -1.83
N VAL A 268 -12.94 8.11 -1.69
CA VAL A 268 -12.83 7.19 -0.55
C VAL A 268 -12.74 7.96 0.77
N LEU A 269 -11.90 8.98 0.84
CA LEU A 269 -11.74 9.81 2.04
C LEU A 269 -13.04 10.57 2.36
N GLN A 270 -13.76 11.05 1.35
CA GLN A 270 -15.08 11.69 1.53
C GLN A 270 -16.11 10.68 2.05
N SER A 271 -16.17 9.48 1.48
CA SER A 271 -17.08 8.40 1.91
C SER A 271 -16.80 7.96 3.35
N PHE A 272 -15.53 7.97 3.76
CA PHE A 272 -15.12 7.75 5.14
C PHE A 272 -15.65 8.85 6.07
N GLN A 273 -15.46 10.12 5.72
CA GLN A 273 -15.99 11.25 6.49
C GLN A 273 -17.53 11.26 6.57
N ALA A 274 -18.19 10.80 5.50
CA ALA A 274 -19.65 10.65 5.42
C ALA A 274 -20.18 9.39 6.16
N GLN A 275 -19.31 8.61 6.79
CA GLN A 275 -19.65 7.35 7.49
C GLN A 275 -20.28 6.27 6.59
N GLU A 276 -20.06 6.35 5.28
CA GLU A 276 -20.58 5.38 4.30
C GLU A 276 -19.72 4.11 4.24
N LEU A 277 -18.42 4.26 4.52
CA LEU A 277 -17.46 3.18 4.61
C LEU A 277 -16.44 3.46 5.71
N TRP A 278 -15.86 2.40 6.27
CA TRP A 278 -14.77 2.50 7.24
C TRP A 278 -13.48 1.99 6.62
N ILE A 279 -12.42 2.79 6.69
CA ILE A 279 -11.06 2.41 6.30
C ILE A 279 -10.13 2.48 7.53
N PRO A 280 -9.18 1.55 7.69
CA PRO A 280 -8.24 1.61 8.80
C PRO A 280 -7.19 2.74 8.64
N PRO A 281 -6.46 3.10 9.71
CA PRO A 281 -5.55 4.24 9.70
C PRO A 281 -4.45 4.22 8.61
N PRO A 282 -3.78 3.08 8.31
CA PRO A 282 -2.83 3.02 7.20
C PRO A 282 -3.47 3.39 5.86
N GLN A 283 -4.65 2.86 5.55
CA GLN A 283 -5.39 3.13 4.32
C GLN A 283 -5.75 4.61 4.22
N PHE A 284 -6.27 5.20 5.31
CA PHE A 284 -6.59 6.64 5.36
C PHE A 284 -5.34 7.50 5.08
N TYR A 285 -4.22 7.17 5.70
CA TYR A 285 -2.98 7.92 5.53
C TYR A 285 -2.44 7.82 4.10
N GLU A 286 -2.37 6.61 3.54
CA GLU A 286 -1.84 6.41 2.18
C GLU A 286 -2.74 7.01 1.11
N LEU A 287 -4.07 6.90 1.22
CA LEU A 287 -5.01 7.59 0.32
C LEU A 287 -4.86 9.12 0.39
N SER A 288 -4.60 9.65 1.59
CA SER A 288 -4.34 11.08 1.79
C SER A 288 -3.05 11.54 1.09
N ARG A 289 -2.03 10.67 1.00
CA ARG A 289 -0.82 10.94 0.19
C ARG A 289 -1.12 10.89 -1.31
N MET A 290 -1.86 9.89 -1.76
CA MET A 290 -2.22 9.73 -3.16
C MET A 290 -3.01 10.93 -3.70
N CYS A 291 -3.77 11.64 -2.85
CA CYS A 291 -4.42 12.90 -3.23
C CYS A 291 -3.46 14.01 -3.69
N ARG A 292 -2.14 13.88 -3.50
CA ARG A 292 -1.13 14.80 -4.04
C ARG A 292 -0.79 14.54 -5.51
N CYS A 293 -1.11 13.36 -6.03
CA CYS A 293 -0.82 12.94 -7.40
C CYS A 293 -2.12 12.55 -8.10
N PRO A 294 -2.94 13.52 -8.54
CA PRO A 294 -4.24 13.22 -9.13
C PRO A 294 -4.15 12.58 -10.53
N LEU A 295 -3.02 12.71 -11.22
CA LEU A 295 -2.80 12.07 -12.52
C LEU A 295 -2.04 10.75 -12.33
N LEU A 296 -2.53 9.68 -12.97
CA LEU A 296 -1.95 8.33 -12.90
C LEU A 296 -0.49 8.33 -13.31
N ASN A 297 -0.16 9.08 -14.36
CA ASN A 297 1.20 9.14 -14.88
C ASN A 297 2.18 9.76 -13.87
N ASP A 298 1.71 10.77 -13.13
CA ASP A 298 2.50 11.43 -12.08
C ASP A 298 2.66 10.50 -10.88
N LEU A 299 1.60 9.78 -10.49
CA LEU A 299 1.65 8.78 -9.42
C LEU A 299 2.63 7.64 -9.77
N HIS A 300 2.57 7.11 -11.00
CA HIS A 300 3.46 6.07 -11.48
C HIS A 300 4.92 6.54 -11.51
N SER A 301 5.18 7.70 -12.11
CA SER A 301 6.52 8.29 -12.18
C SER A 301 7.09 8.53 -10.79
N PHE A 302 6.27 9.06 -9.88
CA PHE A 302 6.66 9.26 -8.48
C PHE A 302 7.00 7.93 -7.80
N ALA A 303 6.12 6.93 -7.88
CA ALA A 303 6.32 5.63 -7.26
C ALA A 303 7.59 4.92 -7.77
N LEU A 304 7.81 4.93 -9.09
CA LEU A 304 8.97 4.34 -9.75
C LEU A 304 10.29 4.95 -9.26
N LEU A 305 10.38 6.28 -9.25
CA LEU A 305 11.59 7.00 -8.84
C LEU A 305 11.84 6.82 -7.34
N ARG A 306 10.78 6.98 -6.53
CA ARG A 306 10.86 6.99 -5.07
C ARG A 306 11.12 5.60 -4.49
N ALA A 307 10.68 4.51 -5.11
CA ALA A 307 10.86 3.15 -4.58
C ALA A 307 12.33 2.80 -4.23
N THR A 308 13.28 3.41 -4.94
CA THR A 308 14.71 3.21 -4.71
C THR A 308 15.26 3.97 -3.50
N GLU A 309 14.47 4.84 -2.87
CA GLU A 309 14.84 5.57 -1.64
C GLU A 309 14.65 4.73 -0.38
N GLY A 310 13.78 3.71 -0.43
CA GLY A 310 13.39 2.89 0.72
C GLY A 310 12.27 3.52 1.56
N CYS A 311 11.98 2.97 2.73
CA CYS A 311 10.97 3.50 3.65
C CYS A 311 11.34 3.27 5.12
N GLU A 312 10.67 3.97 6.04
CA GLU A 312 10.74 3.66 7.46
C GLU A 312 9.65 2.67 7.83
N LYS A 313 9.91 1.84 8.85
CA LYS A 313 8.86 1.07 9.51
C LYS A 313 8.08 2.00 10.42
N TRP A 314 6.79 2.15 10.17
CA TRP A 314 5.90 2.95 10.99
C TRP A 314 5.11 2.05 11.93
N MET A 315 5.42 2.13 13.22
CA MET A 315 4.61 1.53 14.27
C MET A 315 3.90 2.64 15.04
N PRO A 316 2.58 2.82 14.89
CA PRO A 316 1.89 3.83 15.67
C PRO A 316 1.99 3.58 17.18
N VAL A 317 2.16 4.66 17.95
CA VAL A 317 2.00 4.65 19.41
C VAL A 317 0.68 5.34 19.73
N ILE A 318 -0.21 4.62 20.42
CA ILE A 318 -1.57 5.10 20.69
C ILE A 318 -1.60 5.74 22.06
N VAL A 319 -1.99 7.02 22.10
CA VAL A 319 -2.23 7.78 23.32
C VAL A 319 -3.71 8.15 23.36
N PHE A 320 -4.32 8.05 24.53
CA PHE A 320 -5.71 8.48 24.75
C PHE A 320 -5.68 9.77 25.55
N GLU A 321 -6.31 10.82 25.02
CA GLU A 321 -6.43 12.13 25.67
C GLU A 321 -7.89 12.58 25.61
N ASP A 322 -8.53 12.69 26.78
CA ASP A 322 -9.95 13.00 26.91
C ASP A 322 -10.81 12.10 25.99
N GLU A 323 -11.54 12.71 25.05
CA GLU A 323 -12.41 12.07 24.05
C GLU A 323 -11.69 11.68 22.74
N HIS A 324 -10.36 11.86 22.66
CA HIS A 324 -9.60 11.65 21.43
C HIS A 324 -8.60 10.51 21.56
N SER A 325 -8.46 9.71 20.49
CA SER A 325 -7.32 8.80 20.33
C SER A 325 -6.30 9.44 19.41
N ILE A 326 -5.05 9.52 19.86
CA ILE A 326 -3.93 10.06 19.10
C ILE A 326 -3.01 8.90 18.72
N SER A 327 -2.80 8.74 17.42
CA SER A 327 -1.85 7.80 16.84
C SER A 327 -0.58 8.56 16.48
N LEU A 328 0.41 8.55 17.37
CA LEU A 328 1.73 9.14 17.16
C LEU A 328 2.52 8.28 16.17
N LEU A 329 3.15 8.92 15.18
CA LEU A 329 3.98 8.26 14.15
C LEU A 329 5.45 8.69 14.31
N PRO A 330 6.41 7.92 13.77
CA PRO A 330 7.83 8.24 13.88
C PRO A 330 8.16 9.68 13.44
N GLY A 331 8.97 10.38 14.23
CA GLY A 331 9.35 11.78 14.00
C GLY A 331 8.42 12.80 14.68
N ASP A 332 7.30 12.37 15.26
CA ASP A 332 6.52 13.21 16.16
C ASP A 332 7.30 13.49 17.46
N GLN A 333 7.22 14.71 17.98
CA GLN A 333 7.91 15.12 19.20
C GLN A 333 7.56 14.28 20.45
N ARG A 334 6.36 13.66 20.47
CA ARG A 334 5.91 12.78 21.55
C ARG A 334 6.17 11.30 21.25
N TYR A 335 6.69 10.97 20.07
CA TYR A 335 7.02 9.60 19.72
C TYR A 335 8.21 9.12 20.58
N PRO A 336 8.09 7.98 21.28
CA PRO A 336 9.15 7.51 22.16
C PRO A 336 10.41 7.17 21.37
N LEU A 337 11.57 7.63 21.88
CA LEU A 337 12.88 7.36 21.28
C LEU A 337 13.20 5.85 21.28
N ASP A 338 12.80 5.18 22.36
CA ASP A 338 12.88 3.72 22.54
C ASP A 338 11.48 3.12 22.41
N SER A 339 10.86 3.20 21.23
CA SER A 339 9.62 2.45 20.96
C SER A 339 9.95 0.96 20.87
N SER A 340 10.17 0.32 22.02
CA SER A 340 10.40 -1.11 22.09
C SER A 340 9.20 -1.83 21.45
N GLU A 341 9.47 -2.86 20.66
CA GLU A 341 8.43 -3.58 19.92
C GLU A 341 7.60 -4.51 20.83
N GLU A 342 7.88 -4.47 22.13
CA GLU A 342 7.24 -5.21 23.19
C GLU A 342 6.10 -4.41 23.83
N PRO A 343 5.06 -5.08 24.37
CA PRO A 343 4.07 -4.41 25.20
C PRO A 343 4.70 -3.94 26.51
N GLU A 344 4.97 -2.64 26.63
CA GLU A 344 5.23 -2.07 27.94
C GLU A 344 3.95 -2.16 28.79
N VAL A 345 4.05 -2.92 29.87
CA VAL A 345 3.10 -2.90 30.98
C VAL A 345 3.24 -1.55 31.65
N ASP A 346 2.20 -0.74 31.49
CA ASP A 346 1.75 0.32 32.40
C ASP A 346 2.88 0.97 33.22
N LYS A 347 3.60 1.90 32.59
CA LYS A 347 4.38 2.90 33.32
C LYS A 347 3.75 4.24 33.06
N SER A 348 2.95 4.68 34.03
CA SER A 348 2.71 6.09 34.28
C SER A 348 4.08 6.74 34.61
N THR A 349 4.85 7.11 33.59
CA THR A 349 6.04 7.94 33.77
C THR A 349 5.68 9.38 33.50
N ASP A 350 5.53 10.08 34.61
CA ASP A 350 5.57 11.53 34.77
C ASP A 350 6.70 12.10 33.88
N SER A 351 6.31 12.66 32.73
CA SER A 351 7.24 13.27 31.79
C SER A 351 6.95 14.77 31.77
N GLN A 352 7.99 15.52 32.16
CA GLN A 352 8.04 16.96 32.29
C GLN A 352 7.17 17.66 31.24
N GLN A 353 6.24 18.49 31.71
CA GLN A 353 5.48 19.46 30.93
C GLN A 353 6.44 20.29 30.07
N LYS A 354 6.60 19.89 28.80
CA LYS A 354 6.98 20.81 27.74
C LYS A 354 5.74 21.56 27.31
N ASP A 355 5.94 22.84 26.99
CA ASP A 355 4.91 23.81 26.68
C ASP A 355 3.87 23.24 25.69
N PRO A 356 2.56 23.20 26.04
CA PRO A 356 1.50 22.60 25.21
C PRO A 356 1.34 23.22 23.81
N GLN A 357 2.07 24.31 23.52
CA GLN A 357 2.01 25.07 22.26
C GLN A 357 3.25 24.94 21.37
N ASP A 358 4.27 24.16 21.74
CA ASP A 358 5.39 23.89 20.85
C ASP A 358 4.98 22.87 19.76
N ASN A 359 4.55 23.39 18.60
CA ASN A 359 4.16 22.61 17.42
C ASN A 359 5.34 22.30 16.48
N SER A 360 6.58 22.36 16.97
CA SER A 360 7.77 22.32 16.10
C SER A 360 7.99 21.01 15.35
N ALA A 361 7.51 19.87 15.85
CA ALA A 361 7.59 18.57 15.15
C ALA A 361 6.36 17.67 15.41
N LEU A 362 5.38 17.73 14.53
CA LEU A 362 4.17 16.90 14.55
C LEU A 362 4.23 15.85 13.45
N HIS A 363 3.81 14.64 13.79
CA HIS A 363 3.51 13.56 12.85
C HIS A 363 2.54 12.57 13.51
N ARG A 364 1.25 12.89 13.49
CA ARG A 364 0.22 12.12 14.20
C ARG A 364 -1.11 12.12 13.48
N MET A 365 -1.92 11.10 13.74
CA MET A 365 -3.34 11.08 13.39
C MET A 365 -4.16 11.29 14.67
N VAL A 366 -5.04 12.29 14.68
CA VAL A 366 -5.97 12.56 15.77
C VAL A 366 -7.35 12.04 15.36
N MET A 367 -7.87 11.09 16.12
CA MET A 367 -9.15 10.42 15.88
C MET A 367 -10.13 10.85 16.98
N SER A 368 -11.17 11.60 16.62
CA SER A 368 -12.22 12.03 17.56
C SER A 368 -13.32 10.98 17.70
N ASP A 369 -13.57 10.24 16.63
CA ASP A 369 -14.47 9.10 16.58
C ASP A 369 -13.98 8.12 15.47
N PRO A 370 -14.62 6.96 15.25
CA PRO A 370 -14.18 5.98 14.25
C PRO A 370 -14.09 6.48 12.80
N TYR A 371 -14.74 7.58 12.44
CA TYR A 371 -14.85 8.16 11.10
C TYR A 371 -14.28 9.60 10.99
N THR A 372 -13.96 10.23 12.12
CA THR A 372 -13.33 11.56 12.16
C THR A 372 -11.85 11.44 12.48
N THR A 373 -11.01 11.49 11.44
CA THR A 373 -9.54 11.45 11.54
C THR A 373 -8.90 12.67 10.89
N THR A 374 -7.96 13.31 11.58
CA THR A 374 -7.17 14.43 11.08
C THR A 374 -5.68 14.11 11.17
N ILE A 375 -4.94 14.35 10.09
CA ILE A 375 -3.47 14.18 10.07
C ILE A 375 -2.82 15.53 10.42
N GLN A 376 -2.00 15.54 11.46
CA GLN A 376 -1.15 16.67 11.82
C GLN A 376 0.30 16.32 11.50
N ILE A 377 0.89 17.01 10.52
CA ILE A 377 2.27 16.78 10.09
C ILE A 377 2.97 18.11 9.82
N THR A 378 4.09 18.34 10.51
CA THR A 378 4.97 19.50 10.28
C THR A 378 6.40 19.07 9.92
N ILE A 379 6.74 17.80 10.09
CA ILE A 379 8.02 17.24 9.66
C ILE A 379 8.04 16.99 8.15
N THR A 380 9.24 17.01 7.57
CA THR A 380 9.47 16.49 6.22
C THR A 380 9.51 14.96 6.26
N PRO A 381 8.68 14.24 5.47
CA PRO A 381 8.76 12.80 5.38
C PRO A 381 10.14 12.34 4.92
N LYS A 382 10.70 11.31 5.57
CA LYS A 382 11.96 10.71 5.11
C LYS A 382 11.77 9.98 3.78
N TYR A 383 12.89 9.71 3.10
CA TYR A 383 12.94 8.97 1.83
C TYR A 383 12.05 9.58 0.74
N ASN A 384 12.08 10.92 0.67
CA ASN A 384 11.41 11.75 -0.35
C ASN A 384 9.92 11.41 -0.57
N HIS A 385 9.22 11.00 0.49
CA HIS A 385 7.83 10.61 0.37
C HIS A 385 6.86 11.81 0.40
N LEU A 386 5.61 11.60 0.00
CA LEU A 386 4.60 12.64 -0.10
C LEU A 386 4.08 13.02 1.29
N LEU A 387 3.79 14.31 1.46
CA LEU A 387 2.96 14.76 2.58
C LEU A 387 1.49 14.39 2.30
N PRO A 388 0.75 13.81 3.26
CA PRO A 388 -0.69 13.65 3.12
C PRO A 388 -1.40 15.01 2.97
N VAL A 389 -2.58 15.02 2.37
CA VAL A 389 -3.47 16.19 2.44
C VAL A 389 -4.02 16.28 3.87
N VAL A 390 -3.92 17.47 4.48
CA VAL A 390 -4.44 17.72 5.84
C VAL A 390 -5.88 18.16 5.72
N LEU A 391 -6.81 17.43 6.34
CA LEU A 391 -8.23 17.79 6.29
C LEU A 391 -8.53 18.82 7.38
N ALA A 392 -8.95 20.02 6.97
CA ALA A 392 -9.44 21.01 7.91
C ALA A 392 -10.88 20.66 8.31
N HIS A 393 -11.18 20.66 9.62
CA HIS A 393 -12.56 20.54 10.10
C HIS A 393 -13.37 21.77 9.67
N THR A 394 -14.48 21.54 8.98
CA THR A 394 -15.60 22.49 9.01
C THR A 394 -16.27 22.33 10.37
N HIS A 395 -15.86 23.13 11.36
CA HIS A 395 -16.73 23.35 12.52
C HIS A 395 -18.00 24.04 12.00
N ASP A 396 -19.09 23.28 11.96
CA ASP A 396 -20.41 23.81 11.64
C ASP A 396 -20.73 24.86 12.70
N SER A 397 -20.63 26.14 12.32
CA SER A 397 -20.91 27.29 13.17
C SER A 397 -22.43 27.47 13.28
N LYS A 398 -23.13 26.43 13.74
CA LYS A 398 -24.57 26.43 13.98
C LYS A 398 -24.86 25.94 15.40
N SER A 399 -24.33 26.66 16.37
CA SER A 399 -24.89 26.68 17.73
C SER A 399 -24.52 27.97 18.44
N GLN A 400 -24.93 29.09 17.86
CA GLN A 400 -25.24 30.29 18.63
C GLN A 400 -26.47 30.93 17.99
N LEU A 401 -27.63 30.64 18.58
CA LEU A 401 -28.78 31.54 18.68
C LEU A 401 -29.69 31.03 19.79
#